data_AF-Q4QME8-F1
#
_entry.id   AF-Q4QME8-F1
#
_cell.length_a   1.000
_cell.length_b   1.000
_cell.length_c   1.000
_cell.angle_alpha   90.00
_cell.angle_beta   90.00
_cell.angle_gamma   90.00
#
_symmetry.space_group_name_H-M   'P 1'
#
loop_
_entity.id
_entity.type
_entity.pdbx_description
1 polymer ?
#
loop_
_entity_poly.entity_id
_entity_poly.type
_entity_poly.pdbx_seq_one_letter_code
_entity_poly.pdbx_strand_id
1 'polypeptide(L)'
;MQFSKMHGLGNDFVVVDGVTQNVFFTPETIRRLANRHCGIGFDQLLIVEAPYDPELDFHYRIFNADGSEVSQCGNGARCFARFVTLKGLTNKKDISVSTQKGNMVLTVKDDNQIRVNMGEPIWEPAKIPFTANKFEKNYILRTDIQTVLCGAVSMGNPHCVVQVDDIQTANVEQLGPLLESHERFPERVNAGFMQIINKEHIKLRVYERGAGETQACGSGACAAVAVGIMQGLLNNNVQVDLPGGSLMIEWNGVGHPLYMTGEATHIYDGFITL
;
A
#
# COMPACT_ATOMS: atom_id res chain seq x y z
N MET A 1 -6.54 -20.86 17.83
CA MET A 1 -5.88 -20.58 16.53
C MET A 1 -4.71 -19.64 16.78
N GLN A 2 -3.54 -19.98 16.26
CA GLN A 2 -2.33 -19.18 16.40
C GLN A 2 -2.31 -18.03 15.38
N PHE A 3 -1.76 -16.89 15.79
CA PHE A 3 -1.57 -15.72 14.94
C PHE A 3 -0.28 -14.99 15.31
N SER A 4 0.21 -14.15 14.40
CA SER A 4 1.25 -13.17 14.67
C SER A 4 0.71 -11.75 14.54
N LYS A 5 1.03 -10.90 15.51
CA LYS A 5 0.84 -9.46 15.40
C LYS A 5 2.07 -8.85 14.73
N MET A 6 1.86 -8.08 13.66
CA MET A 6 2.93 -7.48 12.87
C MET A 6 2.58 -6.03 12.49
N HIS A 7 3.56 -5.26 12.05
CA HIS A 7 3.30 -3.96 11.43
C HIS A 7 4.28 -3.65 10.31
N GLY A 8 3.86 -2.77 9.39
CA GLY A 8 4.70 -2.16 8.38
C GLY A 8 4.48 -0.65 8.38
N LEU A 9 5.48 0.11 8.83
CA LEU A 9 5.44 1.58 8.90
C LEU A 9 4.18 2.14 9.60
N GLY A 10 3.88 1.64 10.80
CA GLY A 10 2.73 2.07 11.60
C GLY A 10 1.39 1.40 11.25
N ASN A 11 1.22 0.87 10.03
CA ASN A 11 0.04 0.08 9.68
C ASN A 11 0.17 -1.33 10.25
N ASP A 12 -0.80 -1.76 11.06
CA ASP A 12 -0.69 -2.98 11.86
C ASP A 12 -1.62 -4.11 11.40
N PHE A 13 -1.11 -5.34 11.52
CA PHE A 13 -1.69 -6.53 10.93
C PHE A 13 -1.79 -7.65 11.95
N VAL A 14 -2.82 -8.47 11.80
CA VAL A 14 -2.80 -9.84 12.31
C VAL A 14 -2.55 -10.75 11.12
N VAL A 15 -1.58 -11.65 11.23
CA VAL A 15 -1.24 -12.63 10.19
C VAL A 15 -1.50 -14.03 10.71
N VAL A 16 -2.19 -14.83 9.91
CA VAL A 16 -2.59 -16.19 10.28
C VAL A 16 -2.12 -17.18 9.21
N ASP A 17 -1.49 -18.25 9.66
CA ASP A 17 -1.13 -19.40 8.84
C ASP A 17 -2.37 -20.29 8.63
N GLY A 18 -2.97 -20.21 7.45
CA GLY A 18 -4.02 -21.08 6.95
C GLY A 18 -3.50 -22.24 6.06
N VAL A 19 -2.17 -22.41 5.95
CA VAL A 19 -1.55 -23.56 5.28
C VAL A 19 -1.53 -24.75 6.25
N THR A 20 -1.14 -24.51 7.50
CA THR A 20 -1.01 -25.57 8.52
C THR A 20 -2.18 -25.62 9.50
N GLN A 21 -3.01 -24.58 9.56
CA GLN A 21 -4.19 -24.51 10.41
C GLN A 21 -5.47 -24.43 9.55
N ASN A 22 -6.53 -25.10 9.97
CA ASN A 22 -7.85 -24.89 9.39
C ASN A 22 -8.43 -23.58 9.93
N VAL A 23 -8.56 -22.56 9.08
CA VAL A 23 -8.94 -21.21 9.47
C VAL A 23 -10.18 -20.77 8.70
N PHE A 24 -11.17 -20.26 9.43
CA PHE A 24 -12.37 -19.68 8.86
C PHE A 24 -12.74 -18.43 9.63
N PHE A 25 -12.93 -17.33 8.91
CA PHE A 25 -13.31 -16.04 9.47
C PHE A 25 -14.58 -15.54 8.82
N THR A 26 -15.60 -15.25 9.63
CA THR A 26 -16.74 -14.45 9.19
C THR A 26 -16.41 -12.96 9.33
N PRO A 27 -17.06 -12.07 8.56
CA PRO A 27 -16.91 -10.61 8.74
C PRO A 27 -17.17 -10.17 10.19
N GLU A 28 -18.13 -10.78 10.88
CA GLU A 28 -18.43 -10.51 12.29
C GLU A 28 -17.25 -10.87 13.21
N THR A 29 -16.59 -12.00 12.94
CA THR A 29 -15.41 -12.45 13.68
C THR A 29 -14.24 -11.50 13.48
N ILE A 30 -14.01 -11.05 12.23
CA ILE A 30 -12.96 -10.09 11.90
C ILE A 30 -13.19 -8.78 12.63
N ARG A 31 -14.40 -8.21 12.57
CA ARG A 31 -14.77 -6.99 13.30
C ARG A 31 -14.53 -7.10 14.80
N ARG A 32 -14.89 -8.25 15.39
CA ARG A 32 -14.66 -8.51 16.83
C ARG A 32 -13.18 -8.53 17.16
N LEU A 33 -12.35 -9.19 16.36
CA LEU A 33 -10.90 -9.29 16.60
C LEU A 33 -10.16 -7.99 16.30
N ALA A 34 -10.62 -7.22 15.31
CA ALA A 34 -10.03 -5.94 14.92
C ALA A 34 -10.29 -4.83 15.96
N ASN A 35 -11.31 -4.98 16.80
CA ASN A 35 -11.60 -4.04 17.88
C ASN A 35 -10.41 -3.95 18.86
N ARG A 36 -9.81 -2.76 19.01
CA ARG A 36 -8.61 -2.55 19.84
C ARG A 36 -8.86 -2.64 21.35
N HIS A 37 -10.11 -2.61 21.80
CA HIS A 37 -10.47 -2.69 23.23
C HIS A 37 -10.85 -4.09 23.67
N CYS A 38 -11.57 -4.84 22.83
CA CYS A 38 -12.11 -6.15 23.17
C CYS A 38 -11.54 -7.31 22.33
N GLY A 39 -10.76 -6.99 21.30
CA GLY A 39 -10.09 -7.93 20.42
C GLY A 39 -8.58 -7.81 20.47
N ILE A 40 -7.91 -8.27 19.42
CA ILE A 40 -6.46 -8.13 19.25
C ILE A 40 -6.11 -6.68 18.89
N GLY A 41 -6.97 -6.03 18.09
CA GLY A 41 -6.69 -4.73 17.49
C GLY A 41 -5.80 -4.87 16.25
N PHE A 42 -6.27 -4.44 15.08
CA PHE A 42 -5.48 -4.35 13.84
C PHE A 42 -6.23 -3.55 12.78
N ASP A 43 -5.48 -3.00 11.82
CA ASP A 43 -6.07 -2.37 10.64
C ASP A 43 -6.52 -3.43 9.62
N GLN A 44 -5.71 -4.47 9.40
CA GLN A 44 -6.02 -5.57 8.47
C GLN A 44 -5.64 -6.96 9.00
N LEU A 45 -6.42 -7.96 8.61
CA LEU A 45 -6.14 -9.39 8.79
C LEU A 45 -5.57 -9.96 7.49
N LEU A 46 -4.43 -10.62 7.60
CA LEU A 46 -3.74 -11.29 6.50
C LEU A 46 -3.84 -12.81 6.71
N ILE A 47 -4.31 -13.54 5.70
CA ILE A 47 -4.38 -15.00 5.73
C ILE A 47 -3.42 -15.56 4.67
N VAL A 48 -2.53 -16.45 5.12
CA VAL A 48 -1.62 -17.21 4.27
C VAL A 48 -2.27 -18.56 3.98
N GLU A 49 -2.65 -18.80 2.74
CA GLU A 49 -3.30 -20.04 2.31
C GLU A 49 -2.40 -20.81 1.33
N ALA A 50 -2.69 -22.10 1.14
CA ALA A 50 -2.07 -22.87 0.08
C ALA A 50 -2.45 -22.28 -1.29
N PRO A 51 -1.53 -22.28 -2.27
CA PRO A 51 -1.81 -21.73 -3.59
C PRO A 51 -2.81 -22.63 -4.36
N TYR A 52 -3.62 -22.01 -5.23
CA TYR A 52 -4.46 -22.77 -6.17
C TYR A 52 -3.70 -23.22 -7.42
N ASP A 53 -2.58 -22.55 -7.73
CA ASP A 53 -1.69 -22.84 -8.85
C ASP A 53 -0.38 -23.43 -8.31
N PRO A 54 0.06 -24.63 -8.78
CA PRO A 54 1.29 -25.27 -8.31
C PRO A 54 2.57 -24.49 -8.62
N GLU A 55 2.55 -23.51 -9.54
CA GLU A 55 3.71 -22.65 -9.84
C GLU A 55 3.89 -21.50 -8.83
N LEU A 56 2.94 -21.34 -7.90
CA LEU A 56 2.98 -20.34 -6.85
C LEU A 56 3.31 -20.97 -5.50
N ASP A 57 3.74 -20.15 -4.55
CA ASP A 57 4.10 -20.59 -3.20
C ASP A 57 2.93 -20.52 -2.24
N PHE A 58 2.12 -19.46 -2.35
CA PHE A 58 1.02 -19.18 -1.44
C PHE A 58 -0.13 -18.43 -2.12
N HIS A 59 -1.31 -18.51 -1.52
CA HIS A 59 -2.42 -17.60 -1.76
C HIS A 59 -2.55 -16.61 -0.59
N TYR A 60 -2.73 -15.32 -0.90
CA TYR A 60 -2.71 -14.23 0.06
C TYR A 60 -4.04 -13.47 0.03
N ARG A 61 -4.74 -13.51 1.17
CA ARG A 61 -6.02 -12.82 1.37
C ARG A 61 -5.90 -11.74 2.42
N ILE A 62 -6.58 -10.63 2.20
CA ILE A 62 -6.49 -9.42 3.01
C ILE A 62 -7.89 -8.97 3.36
N PHE A 63 -8.14 -8.78 4.64
CA PHE A 63 -9.40 -8.22 5.13
C PHE A 63 -9.15 -6.95 5.90
N ASN A 64 -9.97 -5.94 5.65
CA ASN A 64 -10.05 -4.76 6.50
C ASN A 64 -10.66 -5.10 7.86
N ALA A 65 -10.46 -4.21 8.82
CA ALA A 65 -11.06 -4.29 10.15
C ALA A 65 -12.60 -4.41 10.14
N ASP A 66 -13.28 -3.96 9.09
CA ASP A 66 -14.74 -4.08 8.92
C ASP A 66 -15.21 -5.46 8.41
N GLY A 67 -14.27 -6.34 8.04
CA GLY A 67 -14.50 -7.67 7.48
C GLY A 67 -14.60 -7.71 5.96
N SER A 68 -14.46 -6.58 5.26
CA SER A 68 -14.41 -6.54 3.80
C SER A 68 -13.07 -7.06 3.27
N GLU A 69 -13.12 -7.88 2.23
CA GLU A 69 -11.91 -8.39 1.56
C GLU A 69 -11.39 -7.35 0.57
N VAL A 70 -10.08 -7.10 0.60
CA VAL A 70 -9.40 -6.18 -0.32
C VAL A 70 -8.30 -6.89 -1.09
N SER A 71 -8.01 -6.37 -2.28
CA SER A 71 -7.16 -7.07 -3.25
C SER A 71 -5.66 -6.82 -3.09
N GLN A 72 -5.25 -5.73 -2.43
CA GLN A 72 -3.83 -5.39 -2.33
C GLN A 72 -3.54 -4.48 -1.13
N CYS A 73 -2.46 -4.79 -0.42
CA CYS A 73 -1.86 -3.93 0.59
C CYS A 73 -0.34 -4.07 0.51
N GLY A 74 0.35 -3.00 0.11
CA GLY A 74 1.81 -3.02 -0.01
C GLY A 74 2.51 -3.27 1.33
N ASN A 75 2.02 -2.67 2.42
CA ASN A 75 2.55 -2.90 3.76
C ASN A 75 2.29 -4.34 4.22
N GLY A 76 1.07 -4.85 3.97
CA GLY A 76 0.68 -6.21 4.30
C GLY A 76 1.50 -7.25 3.55
N ALA A 77 1.83 -7.02 2.27
CA ALA A 77 2.69 -7.92 1.49
C ALA A 77 4.10 -8.07 2.12
N ARG A 78 4.66 -6.99 2.68
CA ARG A 78 5.94 -7.09 3.42
C ARG A 78 5.80 -7.90 4.71
N CYS A 79 4.73 -7.68 5.47
CA CYS A 79 4.43 -8.49 6.67
C CYS A 79 4.21 -9.96 6.32
N PHE A 80 3.52 -10.24 5.21
CA PHE A 80 3.30 -11.59 4.69
C PHE A 80 4.63 -12.30 4.40
N ALA A 81 5.52 -11.69 3.60
CA ALA A 81 6.81 -12.29 3.26
C ALA A 81 7.66 -12.56 4.51
N ARG A 82 7.65 -11.59 5.44
CA ARG A 82 8.35 -11.74 6.73
C ARG A 82 7.76 -12.87 7.56
N PHE A 83 6.43 -12.99 7.60
CA PHE A 83 5.73 -14.02 8.35
C PHE A 83 6.06 -15.43 7.84
N VAL A 84 5.92 -15.69 6.54
CA VAL A 84 6.16 -17.03 5.98
C VAL A 84 7.62 -17.47 6.13
N THR A 85 8.55 -16.51 6.11
CA THR A 85 9.97 -16.74 6.42
C THR A 85 10.17 -17.04 7.91
N LEU A 86 9.61 -16.21 8.80
CA LEU A 86 9.74 -16.36 10.25
C LEU A 86 9.13 -17.68 10.76
N LYS A 87 8.03 -18.12 10.16
CA LYS A 87 7.33 -19.38 10.50
C LYS A 87 7.93 -20.60 9.80
N GLY A 88 8.95 -20.44 8.96
CA GLY A 88 9.58 -21.55 8.25
C GLY A 88 8.67 -22.23 7.23
N LEU A 89 7.66 -21.52 6.71
CA LEU A 89 6.76 -22.03 5.67
C LEU A 89 7.45 -22.07 4.30
N THR A 90 8.52 -21.30 4.13
CA THR A 90 9.39 -21.34 2.96
C THR A 90 10.82 -20.94 3.32
N ASN A 91 11.79 -21.46 2.56
CA ASN A 91 13.20 -21.03 2.59
C ASN A 91 13.58 -20.22 1.34
N LYS A 92 12.61 -19.94 0.46
CA LYS A 92 12.85 -19.16 -0.77
C LYS A 92 13.08 -17.69 -0.43
N LYS A 93 13.99 -17.05 -1.17
CA LYS A 93 14.14 -15.59 -1.13
C LYS A 93 13.09 -14.89 -1.98
N ASP A 94 12.81 -15.42 -3.17
CA ASP A 94 11.73 -14.95 -4.04
C ASP A 94 10.50 -15.82 -3.82
N ILE A 95 9.42 -15.19 -3.35
CA ILE A 95 8.17 -15.86 -2.96
C ILE A 95 7.09 -15.42 -3.95
N SER A 96 6.60 -16.36 -4.74
CA SER A 96 5.52 -16.16 -5.72
C SER A 96 4.16 -16.29 -5.04
N VAL A 97 3.38 -15.22 -5.04
CA VAL A 97 2.12 -15.13 -4.29
C VAL A 97 0.97 -14.77 -5.22
N SER A 98 -0.14 -15.50 -5.12
CA SER A 98 -1.41 -15.08 -5.74
C SER A 98 -2.22 -14.22 -4.77
N THR A 99 -2.83 -13.16 -5.29
CA THR A 99 -3.88 -12.38 -4.62
C THR A 99 -5.14 -12.39 -5.46
N GLN A 100 -6.22 -11.81 -4.94
CA GLN A 100 -7.48 -11.66 -5.70
C GLN A 100 -7.31 -10.92 -7.05
N LYS A 101 -6.31 -10.03 -7.18
CA LYS A 101 -6.08 -9.24 -8.40
C LYS A 101 -5.06 -9.85 -9.37
N GLY A 102 -4.25 -10.81 -8.93
CA GLY A 102 -3.20 -11.41 -9.74
C GLY A 102 -2.00 -11.88 -8.94
N ASN A 103 -0.92 -12.20 -9.63
CA ASN A 103 0.28 -12.77 -9.02
C ASN A 103 1.35 -11.68 -8.80
N MET A 104 2.09 -11.79 -7.71
CA MET A 104 3.22 -10.92 -7.39
C MET A 104 4.39 -11.71 -6.83
N VAL A 105 5.60 -11.15 -6.93
CA VAL A 105 6.81 -11.72 -6.32
C VAL A 105 7.27 -10.82 -5.18
N LEU A 106 7.52 -11.44 -4.04
CA LEU A 106 8.06 -10.81 -2.84
C LEU A 106 9.49 -11.33 -2.62
N THR A 107 10.46 -10.44 -2.64
CA THR A 107 11.87 -10.80 -2.45
C THR A 107 12.33 -10.41 -1.05
N VAL A 108 12.73 -11.42 -0.27
CA VAL A 108 13.39 -11.26 1.03
C VAL A 108 14.86 -10.95 0.80
N LYS A 109 15.30 -9.74 1.18
CA LYS A 109 16.70 -9.31 1.09
C LYS A 109 17.51 -9.77 2.30
N ASP A 110 18.84 -9.78 2.16
CA ASP A 110 19.77 -10.23 3.20
C ASP A 110 19.73 -9.36 4.48
N ASP A 111 19.34 -8.09 4.34
CA ASP A 111 19.13 -7.13 5.43
C ASP A 111 17.74 -7.23 6.07
N ASN A 112 16.98 -8.30 5.78
CA ASN A 112 15.59 -8.51 6.19
C ASN A 112 14.57 -7.52 5.60
N GLN A 113 14.97 -6.63 4.70
CA GLN A 113 14.00 -5.82 3.96
C GLN A 113 13.24 -6.68 2.95
N ILE A 114 11.99 -6.31 2.69
CA ILE A 114 11.16 -6.98 1.69
C ILE A 114 10.97 -6.07 0.49
N ARG A 115 11.38 -6.53 -0.69
CA ARG A 115 11.10 -5.89 -1.97
C ARG A 115 9.83 -6.50 -2.57
N VAL A 116 8.88 -5.65 -2.92
CA VAL A 116 7.58 -6.01 -3.47
C VAL A 116 7.51 -5.48 -4.90
N ASN A 117 7.19 -6.34 -5.86
CA ASN A 117 6.81 -5.90 -7.20
C ASN A 117 5.39 -5.33 -7.16
N MET A 118 5.26 -4.03 -7.41
CA MET A 118 3.99 -3.30 -7.37
C MET A 118 3.30 -3.20 -8.75
N GLY A 119 3.88 -3.83 -9.77
CA GLY A 119 3.43 -3.75 -11.15
C GLY A 119 3.81 -2.43 -11.82
N GLU A 120 3.39 -2.27 -13.07
CA GLU A 120 3.61 -1.03 -13.82
C GLU A 120 2.53 0.02 -13.47
N PRO A 121 2.90 1.29 -13.20
CA PRO A 121 1.93 2.36 -12.99
C PRO A 121 1.07 2.63 -14.25
N ILE A 122 -0.23 2.80 -14.05
CA ILE A 122 -1.19 3.07 -15.14
C ILE A 122 -1.49 4.55 -15.24
N TRP A 123 -1.33 5.12 -16.44
CA TRP A 123 -1.42 6.57 -16.72
C TRP A 123 -2.64 6.99 -17.54
N GLU A 124 -3.30 6.03 -18.18
CA GLU A 124 -4.46 6.30 -19.03
C GLU A 124 -5.66 6.70 -18.15
N PRO A 125 -6.25 7.91 -18.33
CA PRO A 125 -7.30 8.42 -17.44
C PRO A 125 -8.48 7.45 -17.27
N ALA A 126 -8.96 6.84 -18.35
CA ALA A 126 -10.06 5.89 -18.32
C ALA A 126 -9.77 4.61 -17.50
N LYS A 127 -8.48 4.25 -17.32
CA LYS A 127 -8.04 3.11 -16.50
C LYS A 127 -7.66 3.51 -15.06
N ILE A 128 -7.59 4.81 -14.75
CA ILE A 128 -7.40 5.36 -13.39
C ILE A 128 -8.75 5.68 -12.72
N PRO A 129 -9.89 5.39 -13.37
CA PRO A 129 -11.13 6.18 -13.23
C PRO A 129 -10.95 7.68 -13.00
N PHE A 130 -10.31 8.37 -13.95
CA PHE A 130 -10.09 9.81 -13.91
C PHE A 130 -10.65 10.51 -15.17
N THR A 131 -11.43 11.57 -14.96
CA THR A 131 -12.04 12.36 -16.05
C THR A 131 -10.98 13.26 -16.67
N ALA A 132 -10.38 12.84 -17.78
CA ALA A 132 -9.49 13.64 -18.63
C ALA A 132 -9.52 13.12 -20.07
N ASN A 133 -9.30 14.00 -21.05
CA ASN A 133 -9.30 13.63 -22.47
C ASN A 133 -8.12 12.72 -22.86
N LYS A 134 -6.97 12.92 -22.21
CA LYS A 134 -5.74 12.17 -22.45
C LYS A 134 -4.82 12.27 -21.24
N PHE A 135 -3.77 11.46 -21.23
CA PHE A 135 -2.69 11.60 -20.27
C PHE A 135 -2.02 12.97 -20.39
N GLU A 136 -1.84 13.64 -19.25
CA GLU A 136 -0.99 14.80 -19.05
C GLU A 136 -0.09 14.56 -17.84
N LYS A 137 1.13 15.10 -17.87
CA LYS A 137 2.06 15.03 -16.72
C LYS A 137 1.55 15.81 -15.52
N ASN A 138 0.76 16.85 -15.77
CA ASN A 138 0.21 17.74 -14.76
C ASN A 138 -1.25 18.05 -15.10
N TYR A 139 -2.13 17.94 -14.13
CA TYR A 139 -3.53 18.35 -14.21
C TYR A 139 -3.80 19.48 -13.22
N ILE A 140 -4.68 20.39 -13.61
CA ILE A 140 -5.20 21.43 -12.72
C ILE A 140 -6.51 20.93 -12.13
N LEU A 141 -6.62 20.89 -10.81
CA LEU A 141 -7.85 20.58 -10.07
C LEU A 141 -8.24 21.79 -9.23
N ARG A 142 -9.51 22.17 -9.30
CA ARG A 142 -10.05 23.30 -8.55
C ARG A 142 -10.94 22.75 -7.45
N THR A 143 -10.54 22.97 -6.21
CA THR A 143 -11.39 22.68 -5.04
C THR A 143 -12.03 23.97 -4.52
N ASP A 144 -12.91 23.85 -3.54
CA ASP A 144 -13.56 25.00 -2.89
C ASP A 144 -12.57 25.94 -2.18
N ILE A 145 -11.43 25.41 -1.75
CA ILE A 145 -10.44 26.15 -0.94
C ILE A 145 -9.20 26.54 -1.74
N GLN A 146 -8.81 25.78 -2.76
CA GLN A 146 -7.64 26.09 -3.59
C GLN A 146 -7.60 25.34 -4.92
N THR A 147 -6.85 25.90 -5.88
CA THR A 147 -6.49 25.22 -7.12
C THR A 147 -5.12 24.56 -6.95
N VAL A 148 -5.02 23.27 -7.29
CA VAL A 148 -3.75 22.52 -7.23
C VAL A 148 -3.30 22.03 -8.60
N LEU A 149 -1.99 21.87 -8.73
CA LEU A 149 -1.36 21.11 -9.80
C LEU A 149 -1.05 19.70 -9.28
N CYS A 150 -1.49 18.67 -9.99
CA CYS A 150 -1.32 17.28 -9.55
C CYS A 150 -0.96 16.33 -10.68
N GLY A 151 -0.32 15.20 -10.34
CA GLY A 151 -0.29 14.01 -11.18
C GLY A 151 -1.42 13.05 -10.81
N ALA A 152 -1.91 12.29 -11.80
CA ALA A 152 -2.87 11.22 -11.58
C ALA A 152 -2.31 9.90 -12.13
N VAL A 153 -2.34 8.85 -11.32
CA VAL A 153 -1.78 7.53 -11.65
C VAL A 153 -2.54 6.44 -10.90
N SER A 154 -2.59 5.22 -11.45
CA SER A 154 -3.12 4.06 -10.73
C SER A 154 -2.00 3.06 -10.42
N MET A 155 -1.93 2.64 -9.16
CA MET A 155 -1.06 1.57 -8.65
C MET A 155 -1.89 0.31 -8.33
N GLY A 156 -2.95 0.07 -9.11
CA GLY A 156 -4.02 -0.89 -8.80
C GLY A 156 -5.23 -0.23 -8.13
N ASN A 157 -5.06 0.98 -7.58
CA ASN A 157 -6.12 1.89 -7.15
C ASN A 157 -5.74 3.34 -7.54
N PRO A 158 -6.70 4.28 -7.64
CA PRO A 158 -6.43 5.64 -8.10
C PRO A 158 -5.63 6.46 -7.06
N HIS A 159 -4.61 7.20 -7.53
CA HIS A 159 -3.84 8.16 -6.74
C HIS A 159 -3.77 9.53 -7.42
N CYS A 160 -3.89 10.58 -6.61
CA CYS A 160 -3.69 11.97 -6.98
C CYS A 160 -2.51 12.51 -6.16
N VAL A 161 -1.46 12.98 -6.82
CA VAL A 161 -0.23 13.43 -6.16
C VAL A 161 -0.08 14.92 -6.37
N VAL A 162 -0.09 15.68 -5.27
CA VAL A 162 0.12 17.13 -5.24
C VAL A 162 1.52 17.41 -4.71
N GLN A 163 2.30 18.20 -5.44
CA GLN A 163 3.56 18.72 -4.90
C GLN A 163 3.29 19.85 -3.91
N VAL A 164 3.99 19.83 -2.77
CA VAL A 164 3.91 20.86 -1.73
C VAL A 164 5.30 21.39 -1.37
N ASP A 165 5.37 22.63 -0.90
CA ASP A 165 6.64 23.27 -0.52
C ASP A 165 7.17 22.74 0.82
N ASP A 166 6.29 22.55 1.80
CA ASP A 166 6.60 21.99 3.11
C ASP A 166 5.54 20.96 3.53
N ILE A 167 5.99 19.74 3.82
CA ILE A 167 5.13 18.63 4.24
C ILE A 167 4.46 18.86 5.59
N GLN A 168 5.09 19.65 6.48
CA GLN A 168 4.60 19.90 7.83
C GLN A 168 3.41 20.88 7.81
N THR A 169 3.46 21.88 6.92
CA THR A 169 2.39 22.88 6.78
C THR A 169 1.39 22.54 5.67
N ALA A 170 1.56 21.41 4.98
CA ALA A 170 0.63 20.95 3.96
C ALA A 170 -0.78 20.75 4.54
N ASN A 171 -1.78 21.33 3.89
CA ASN A 171 -3.18 21.31 4.33
C ASN A 171 -3.88 19.98 3.98
N VAL A 172 -3.35 18.87 4.48
CA VAL A 172 -3.86 17.51 4.22
C VAL A 172 -5.28 17.33 4.76
N GLU A 173 -5.56 17.87 5.94
CA GLU A 173 -6.84 17.69 6.64
C GLU A 173 -8.02 18.30 5.87
N GLN A 174 -7.87 19.51 5.32
CA GLN A 174 -8.95 20.17 4.57
C GLN A 174 -8.92 19.80 3.08
N LEU A 175 -7.74 19.71 2.47
CA LEU A 175 -7.64 19.45 1.03
C LEU A 175 -7.80 17.96 0.70
N GLY A 176 -7.35 17.05 1.58
CA GLY A 176 -7.42 15.61 1.39
C GLY A 176 -8.83 15.13 1.03
N PRO A 177 -9.87 15.42 1.85
CA PRO A 177 -11.26 15.05 1.54
C PRO A 177 -11.78 15.64 0.22
N LEU A 178 -11.40 16.89 -0.08
CA LEU A 178 -11.82 17.57 -1.31
C LEU A 178 -11.20 16.95 -2.56
N LEU A 179 -9.95 16.50 -2.48
CA LEU A 179 -9.29 15.78 -3.58
C LEU A 179 -9.82 14.35 -3.69
N GLU A 180 -9.97 13.67 -2.56
CA GLU A 180 -10.47 12.30 -2.47
C GLU A 180 -11.83 12.15 -3.17
N SER A 181 -12.72 13.13 -3.00
CA SER A 181 -14.07 13.14 -3.59
C SER A 181 -14.23 14.13 -4.76
N HIS A 182 -13.12 14.58 -5.36
CA HIS A 182 -13.16 15.55 -6.46
C HIS A 182 -13.94 15.00 -7.66
N GLU A 183 -14.73 15.84 -8.35
CA GLU A 183 -15.60 15.45 -9.49
C GLU A 183 -14.88 14.72 -10.64
N ARG A 184 -13.56 14.92 -10.75
CA ARG A 184 -12.72 14.28 -11.77
C ARG A 184 -12.30 12.85 -11.38
N PHE A 185 -12.55 12.40 -10.16
CA PHE A 185 -12.34 11.03 -9.71
C PHE A 185 -13.68 10.40 -9.30
N PRO A 186 -14.48 9.90 -10.25
CA PRO A 186 -15.80 9.32 -9.97
C PRO A 186 -15.78 8.18 -8.95
N GLU A 187 -14.67 7.44 -8.89
CA GLU A 187 -14.48 6.34 -7.93
C GLU A 187 -13.73 6.75 -6.67
N ARG A 188 -13.54 8.04 -6.42
CA ARG A 188 -12.66 8.58 -5.36
C ARG A 188 -11.19 8.20 -5.54
N VAL A 189 -10.30 8.85 -4.79
CA VAL A 189 -8.86 8.74 -4.98
C VAL A 189 -8.09 8.79 -3.66
N ASN A 190 -6.93 8.14 -3.59
CA ASN A 190 -5.95 8.40 -2.53
C ASN A 190 -5.18 9.70 -2.86
N ALA A 191 -5.20 10.68 -1.98
CA ALA A 191 -4.52 11.96 -2.20
C ALA A 191 -3.17 11.99 -1.46
N GLY A 192 -2.07 12.03 -2.22
CA GLY A 192 -0.70 12.14 -1.72
C GLY A 192 -0.16 13.57 -1.82
N PHE A 193 0.46 14.05 -0.76
CA PHE A 193 1.09 15.36 -0.66
C PHE A 193 2.60 15.18 -0.57
N MET A 194 3.31 15.53 -1.64
CA MET A 194 4.72 15.21 -1.83
C MET A 194 5.58 16.47 -1.73
N GLN A 195 6.49 16.49 -0.76
CA GLN A 195 7.57 17.48 -0.71
C GLN A 195 8.84 16.86 -1.30
N ILE A 196 9.44 17.54 -2.27
CA ILE A 196 10.70 17.11 -2.88
C ILE A 196 11.86 17.72 -2.08
N ILE A 197 12.69 16.86 -1.49
CA ILE A 197 13.92 17.29 -0.79
C ILE A 197 15.07 17.38 -1.80
N ASN A 198 15.20 16.34 -2.64
CA ASN A 198 16.08 16.31 -3.80
C ASN A 198 15.57 15.23 -4.79
N LYS A 199 16.33 14.96 -5.87
CA LYS A 199 15.92 14.00 -6.91
C LYS A 199 15.78 12.55 -6.44
N GLU A 200 16.32 12.20 -5.27
CA GLU A 200 16.38 10.84 -4.73
C GLU A 200 15.70 10.74 -3.35
N HIS A 201 15.07 11.82 -2.87
CA HIS A 201 14.45 11.85 -1.55
C HIS A 201 13.23 12.77 -1.51
N ILE A 202 12.11 12.22 -1.06
CA ILE A 202 10.86 12.95 -0.83
C ILE A 202 10.30 12.69 0.58
N LYS A 203 9.48 13.62 1.06
CA LYS A 203 8.56 13.40 2.19
C LYS A 203 7.14 13.33 1.68
N LEU A 204 6.32 12.46 2.27
CA LEU A 204 4.98 12.18 1.80
C LEU A 204 3.99 12.05 2.97
N ARG A 205 2.81 12.66 2.81
CA ARG A 205 1.62 12.43 3.65
C ARG A 205 0.48 12.01 2.73
N VAL A 206 -0.35 11.08 3.16
CA VAL A 206 -1.41 10.51 2.31
C VAL A 206 -2.73 10.53 3.04
N TYR A 207 -3.74 11.11 2.38
CA TYR A 207 -5.13 10.95 2.74
C TYR A 207 -5.70 9.79 1.91
N GLU A 208 -5.96 8.66 2.55
CA GLU A 208 -6.45 7.45 1.90
C GLU A 208 -7.97 7.45 1.76
N ARG A 209 -8.41 6.93 0.61
CA ARG A 209 -9.82 6.75 0.26
C ARG A 209 -10.54 5.97 1.35
N GLY A 210 -11.48 6.62 2.02
CA GLY A 210 -12.33 6.03 3.07
C GLY A 210 -11.67 5.84 4.43
N ALA A 211 -10.38 6.13 4.59
CA ALA A 211 -9.65 5.95 5.84
C ALA A 211 -9.14 7.25 6.46
N GLY A 212 -9.03 8.33 5.67
CA GLY A 212 -8.44 9.59 6.13
C GLY A 212 -6.92 9.57 6.08
N GLU A 213 -6.26 10.43 6.85
CA GLU A 213 -4.79 10.45 6.89
C GLU A 213 -4.23 9.20 7.58
N THR A 214 -3.31 8.50 6.91
CA THR A 214 -2.67 7.29 7.42
C THR A 214 -1.20 7.52 7.75
N GLN A 215 -0.62 6.67 8.61
CA GLN A 215 0.80 6.74 8.96
C GLN A 215 1.71 6.35 7.78
N ALA A 216 1.24 5.47 6.90
CA ALA A 216 1.97 5.07 5.71
C ALA A 216 1.03 4.45 4.68
N CYS A 217 1.24 4.81 3.41
CA CYS A 217 0.54 4.22 2.28
C CYS A 217 1.56 3.71 1.25
N GLY A 218 1.73 2.40 1.13
CA GLY A 218 2.71 1.80 0.22
C GLY A 218 2.45 2.16 -1.25
N SER A 219 1.19 2.02 -1.71
CA SER A 219 0.82 2.41 -3.07
C SER A 219 0.87 3.93 -3.28
N GLY A 220 0.61 4.73 -2.23
CA GLY A 220 0.77 6.18 -2.26
C GLY A 220 2.23 6.61 -2.45
N ALA A 221 3.17 5.96 -1.76
CA ALA A 221 4.61 6.17 -1.96
C ALA A 221 5.04 5.83 -3.39
N CYS A 222 4.56 4.70 -3.91
CA CYS A 222 4.81 4.29 -5.29
C CYS A 222 4.27 5.31 -6.29
N ALA A 223 3.03 5.76 -6.10
CA ALA A 223 2.38 6.75 -6.95
C ALA A 223 3.12 8.10 -6.93
N ALA A 224 3.55 8.57 -5.77
CA ALA A 224 4.29 9.82 -5.63
C ALA A 224 5.60 9.80 -6.42
N VAL A 225 6.38 8.71 -6.28
CA VAL A 225 7.64 8.54 -7.00
C VAL A 225 7.41 8.39 -8.50
N ALA A 226 6.41 7.59 -8.91
CA ALA A 226 6.06 7.44 -10.32
C ALA A 226 5.69 8.80 -10.97
N VAL A 227 4.86 9.60 -10.28
CA VAL A 227 4.49 10.95 -10.74
C VAL A 227 5.71 11.87 -10.82
N GLY A 228 6.56 11.89 -9.79
CA GLY A 228 7.76 12.72 -9.77
C GLY A 228 8.76 12.35 -10.87
N ILE A 229 8.93 11.06 -11.19
CA ILE A 229 9.73 10.60 -12.32
C ILE A 229 9.11 11.05 -13.66
N MET A 230 7.81 10.86 -13.85
CA MET A 230 7.13 11.28 -15.10
C MET A 230 7.21 12.79 -15.33
N GLN A 231 7.18 13.58 -14.27
CA GLN A 231 7.32 15.04 -14.29
C GLN A 231 8.78 15.50 -14.42
N GLY A 232 9.77 14.59 -14.36
CA GLY A 232 11.19 14.91 -14.47
C GLY A 232 11.80 15.53 -13.20
N LEU A 233 11.14 15.34 -12.06
CA LEU A 233 11.52 15.91 -10.77
C LEU A 233 12.37 14.94 -9.93
N LEU A 234 12.24 13.63 -10.18
CA LEU A 234 12.92 12.56 -9.43
C LEU A 234 13.71 11.62 -10.36
N ASN A 235 14.73 10.98 -9.79
CA ASN A 235 15.49 9.89 -10.39
C ASN A 235 14.78 8.54 -10.19
N ASN A 236 15.34 7.46 -10.72
CA ASN A 236 14.73 6.13 -10.74
C ASN A 236 14.68 5.43 -9.37
N ASN A 237 15.47 5.86 -8.40
CA ASN A 237 15.53 5.28 -7.06
C ASN A 237 15.37 6.38 -6.02
N VAL A 238 14.31 6.30 -5.21
CA VAL A 238 13.87 7.40 -4.34
C VAL A 238 13.50 6.87 -2.96
N GLN A 239 14.11 7.45 -1.93
CA GLN A 239 13.64 7.29 -0.56
C GLN A 239 12.38 8.14 -0.34
N VAL A 240 11.34 7.53 0.24
CA VAL A 240 10.08 8.17 0.59
C VAL A 240 9.89 8.10 2.09
N ASP A 241 9.98 9.26 2.76
CA ASP A 241 9.69 9.35 4.20
C ASP A 241 8.21 9.64 4.42
N LEU A 242 7.52 8.71 5.08
CA LEU A 242 6.15 8.83 5.57
C LEU A 242 6.16 9.04 7.09
N PRO A 243 5.06 9.48 7.72
CA PRO A 243 4.98 9.61 9.18
C PRO A 243 5.38 8.33 9.94
N GLY A 244 5.02 7.16 9.42
CA GLY A 244 5.31 5.85 10.01
C GLY A 244 6.71 5.30 9.69
N GLY A 245 7.51 5.99 8.89
CA GLY A 245 8.88 5.60 8.49
C GLY A 245 9.10 5.62 6.99
N SER A 246 10.18 5.00 6.51
CA SER A 246 10.66 5.19 5.14
C SER A 246 10.50 3.97 4.25
N LEU A 247 10.26 4.21 2.96
CA LEU A 247 10.29 3.21 1.90
C LEU A 247 11.35 3.59 0.86
N MET A 248 11.93 2.59 0.21
CA MET A 248 12.72 2.79 -0.99
C MET A 248 11.89 2.39 -2.21
N ILE A 249 11.70 3.30 -3.15
CA ILE A 249 10.93 3.06 -4.37
C ILE A 249 11.85 3.11 -5.57
N GLU A 250 11.79 2.07 -6.40
CA GLU A 250 12.58 1.96 -7.62
C GLU A 250 11.66 1.80 -8.83
N TRP A 251 11.82 2.65 -9.84
CA TRP A 251 11.09 2.55 -11.09
C TRP A 251 11.92 3.04 -12.27
N ASN A 252 12.04 2.21 -13.31
CA ASN A 252 12.81 2.52 -14.52
C ASN A 252 11.98 3.20 -15.62
N GLY A 253 10.79 3.72 -15.27
CA GLY A 253 9.90 4.41 -16.19
C GLY A 253 8.93 3.49 -16.93
N VAL A 254 8.24 4.07 -17.91
CA VAL A 254 7.18 3.39 -18.69
C VAL A 254 7.73 2.14 -19.37
N GLY A 255 6.97 1.04 -19.30
CA GLY A 255 7.35 -0.29 -19.77
C GLY A 255 8.05 -1.16 -18.72
N HIS A 256 8.28 -0.65 -17.51
CA HIS A 256 8.93 -1.38 -16.42
C HIS A 256 8.05 -1.45 -15.16
N PRO A 257 8.10 -2.57 -14.40
CA PRO A 257 7.45 -2.64 -13.10
C PRO A 257 8.13 -1.71 -12.09
N LEU A 258 7.34 -1.19 -11.16
CA LEU A 258 7.78 -0.42 -10.01
C LEU A 258 7.99 -1.38 -8.82
N TYR A 259 9.08 -1.18 -8.08
CA TYR A 259 9.39 -1.95 -6.88
C TYR A 259 9.37 -1.06 -5.65
N MET A 260 8.80 -1.61 -4.57
CA MET A 260 8.81 -0.98 -3.25
C MET A 260 9.57 -1.86 -2.29
N THR A 261 10.57 -1.31 -1.61
CA THR A 261 11.33 -2.00 -0.58
C THR A 261 11.12 -1.31 0.77
N GLY A 262 10.95 -2.11 1.82
CA GLY A 262 10.90 -1.59 3.17
C GLY A 262 10.89 -2.70 4.20
N GLU A 263 10.89 -2.30 5.46
CA GLU A 263 10.84 -3.24 6.58
C GLU A 263 9.41 -3.72 6.87
N ALA A 264 9.36 -4.84 7.59
CA ALA A 264 8.16 -5.35 8.24
C ALA A 264 8.57 -5.99 9.58
N THR A 265 7.84 -5.65 10.63
CA THR A 265 8.22 -5.98 12.00
C THR A 265 7.23 -6.97 12.60
N HIS A 266 7.77 -8.04 13.18
CA HIS A 266 7.02 -8.94 14.05
C HIS A 266 6.96 -8.33 15.45
N ILE A 267 5.78 -8.30 16.07
CA ILE A 267 5.57 -7.75 17.41
C ILE A 267 5.48 -8.89 18.43
N TYR A 268 4.52 -9.79 18.26
CA TYR A 268 4.33 -10.95 19.14
C TYR A 268 3.55 -12.06 18.44
N ASP A 269 3.60 -13.26 19.02
CA ASP A 269 2.73 -14.37 18.68
C ASP A 269 1.65 -14.54 19.75
N GLY A 270 0.46 -14.94 19.33
CA GLY A 270 -0.66 -15.16 20.24
C GLY A 270 -1.54 -16.33 19.83
N PHE A 271 -2.47 -16.67 20.71
CA PHE A 271 -3.49 -17.69 20.48
C PHE A 271 -4.87 -17.11 20.80
N ILE A 272 -5.83 -17.30 19.89
CA ILE A 272 -7.23 -16.91 20.08
C ILE A 272 -8.17 -18.11 20.04
N THR A 273 -9.18 -18.07 20.93
CA THR A 273 -10.36 -18.94 20.89
C THR A 273 -11.46 -18.18 20.15
N LEU A 274 -11.96 -18.75 19.05
CA LEU A 274 -13.03 -18.14 18.25
C LEU A 274 -14.40 -18.46 18.83
#